data_AF-A0A7K4FWP0-F1
#
_entry.id   AF-A0A7K4FWP0-F1
#
_cell.length_a   1.000
_cell.length_b   1.000
_cell.length_c   1.000
_cell.angle_alpha   90.00
_cell.angle_beta   90.00
_cell.angle_gamma   90.00
#
_symmetry.space_group_name_H-M   'P 1'
#
loop_
_entity.id
_entity.type
_entity.pdbx_description
1 polymer ?
#
loop_
_entity_poly.entity_id
_entity_poly.type
_entity_poly.pdbx_seq_one_letter_code
_entity_poly.pdbx_strand_id
1 'polypeptide(L)'
;PAAQAFSSAAIHTEPYPPWFFLFLYKFVDFLLPNGIPLLPSMVISVLIVGLVVLMLIPFFENSKLMYISSRKFWTWVMSVLIYSLIALSFWGYLDPGVPVPSSEQFEVLGIPAIILAAVIYIIGKMKKPKKAEVASPQTPKIGPTTVLGTAVTSLLFAGSFGDFLIKPSMIGLMILPILAILVYHFVSKVVRYMNYRGSNAFTSSSASGIPFTKKMAFFAIPIILVVSIILMVLMYRIPSVGIESTYAGIDLGTILVLWGYAINLYHYIYYVKD
;
A
#
# COMPACT_ATOMS: atom_id res chain seq x y z
N PRO A 1 32.29 -4.58 -5.29
CA PRO A 1 31.60 -3.50 -4.56
C PRO A 1 30.68 -2.74 -5.52
N ALA A 2 29.41 -2.53 -5.15
CA ALA A 2 28.48 -1.77 -6.00
C ALA A 2 28.96 -0.32 -6.17
N ALA A 3 28.90 0.19 -7.41
CA ALA A 3 29.22 1.58 -7.67
C ALA A 3 28.23 2.46 -6.89
N GLN A 4 28.74 3.49 -6.23
CA GLN A 4 27.92 4.42 -5.47
C GLN A 4 27.01 5.17 -6.45
N ALA A 5 25.72 5.30 -6.11
CA ALA A 5 24.79 6.09 -6.91
C ALA A 5 25.34 7.51 -7.13
N PHE A 6 25.06 8.11 -8.30
CA PHE A 6 25.57 9.43 -8.71
C PHE A 6 27.09 9.52 -8.94
N SER A 7 27.77 8.41 -9.21
CA SER A 7 29.19 8.39 -9.61
C SER A 7 29.36 8.13 -11.11
N SER A 8 30.48 8.57 -11.69
CA SER A 8 30.83 8.26 -13.09
C SER A 8 30.98 6.75 -13.34
N ALA A 9 31.36 5.99 -12.30
CA ALA A 9 31.44 4.53 -12.35
C ALA A 9 30.06 3.87 -12.52
N ALA A 10 28.98 4.49 -12.03
CA ALA A 10 27.62 3.94 -12.13
C ALA A 10 27.08 3.93 -13.57
N ILE A 11 27.55 4.84 -14.43
CA ILE A 11 27.12 4.97 -15.84
C ILE A 11 27.66 3.82 -16.71
N HIS A 12 28.77 3.20 -16.31
CA HIS A 12 29.46 2.15 -17.07
C HIS A 12 29.34 0.75 -16.46
N THR A 13 28.50 0.58 -15.43
CA THR A 13 28.25 -0.71 -14.78
C THR A 13 26.85 -1.22 -15.10
N GLU A 14 26.73 -2.52 -15.39
CA GLU A 14 25.44 -3.17 -15.62
C GLU A 14 24.45 -2.95 -14.45
N PRO A 15 23.13 -2.96 -14.71
CA PRO A 15 22.10 -2.66 -13.71
C PRO A 15 22.29 -3.50 -12.45
N TYR A 16 22.59 -2.81 -11.35
CA TYR A 16 23.04 -3.42 -10.10
C TYR A 16 21.98 -4.13 -9.23
N PRO A 17 20.66 -4.15 -9.56
CA PRO A 17 19.71 -5.06 -8.94
C PRO A 17 19.09 -6.09 -9.92
N PRO A 18 18.66 -7.28 -9.42
CA PRO A 18 17.82 -8.21 -10.20
C PRO A 18 16.61 -7.52 -10.86
N TRP A 19 16.15 -8.06 -12.00
CA TRP A 19 15.12 -7.40 -12.83
C TRP A 19 13.85 -6.99 -12.06
N PHE A 20 13.44 -7.76 -11.05
CA PHE A 20 12.27 -7.49 -10.22
C PHE A 20 12.47 -6.34 -9.21
N PHE A 21 13.69 -5.82 -9.06
CA PHE A 21 14.02 -4.63 -8.26
C PHE A 21 14.34 -3.40 -9.09
N LEU A 22 14.33 -3.49 -10.44
CA LEU A 22 14.65 -2.35 -11.31
C LEU A 22 13.70 -1.17 -11.11
N PHE A 23 12.41 -1.43 -10.86
CA PHE A 23 11.44 -0.36 -10.58
C PHE A 23 11.81 0.45 -9.33
N LEU A 24 12.36 -0.22 -8.31
CA LEU A 24 12.75 0.38 -7.04
C LEU A 24 14.05 1.16 -7.22
N TYR A 25 14.99 0.59 -7.97
CA TYR A 25 16.25 1.25 -8.32
C TYR A 25 16.00 2.56 -9.06
N LYS A 26 15.12 2.58 -10.07
CA LYS A 26 14.81 3.82 -10.80
C LYS A 26 14.18 4.89 -9.93
N PHE A 27 13.46 4.50 -8.87
CA PHE A 27 12.87 5.43 -7.91
C PHE A 27 13.93 6.24 -7.12
N VAL A 28 15.16 5.73 -7.00
CA VAL A 28 16.28 6.44 -6.34
C VAL A 28 16.83 7.57 -7.22
N ASP A 29 16.67 7.46 -8.54
CA ASP A 29 17.16 8.47 -9.49
C ASP A 29 16.24 9.69 -9.58
N PHE A 30 15.09 9.68 -8.91
CA PHE A 30 14.11 10.75 -9.00
C PHE A 30 14.56 11.99 -8.24
N LEU A 31 14.43 13.14 -8.90
CA LEU A 31 14.62 14.45 -8.30
C LEU A 31 13.27 15.00 -7.81
N LEU A 32 13.30 15.66 -6.66
CA LEU A 32 12.20 16.49 -6.18
C LEU A 32 11.98 17.69 -7.12
N PRO A 33 10.82 18.35 -7.07
CA PRO A 33 10.53 19.52 -7.93
C PRO A 33 11.52 20.68 -7.80
N ASN A 34 12.28 20.74 -6.70
CA ASN A 34 13.34 21.71 -6.46
C ASN A 34 14.73 21.25 -6.96
N GLY A 35 14.80 20.13 -7.70
CA GLY A 35 16.03 19.56 -8.26
C GLY A 35 16.87 18.75 -7.27
N ILE A 36 16.42 18.56 -6.03
CA ILE A 36 17.16 17.81 -5.01
C ILE A 36 16.93 16.30 -5.22
N PRO A 37 17.96 15.45 -5.18
CA PRO A 37 17.79 14.01 -5.28
C PRO A 37 17.02 13.45 -4.08
N LEU A 38 16.18 12.44 -4.33
CA LEU A 38 15.56 11.68 -3.25
C LEU A 38 16.63 10.97 -2.43
N LEU A 39 16.59 11.14 -1.11
CA LEU A 39 17.47 10.39 -0.23
C LEU A 39 17.04 8.90 -0.22
N PRO A 40 17.98 7.95 -0.08
CA PRO A 40 17.64 6.53 0.04
C PRO A 40 16.62 6.23 1.15
N SER A 41 16.66 6.99 2.26
CA SER A 41 15.69 6.89 3.35
C SER A 41 14.27 7.29 2.93
N MET A 42 14.11 8.27 2.04
CA MET A 42 12.81 8.68 1.51
C MET A 42 12.23 7.60 0.59
N VAL A 43 13.06 6.99 -0.26
CA VAL A 43 12.65 5.90 -1.14
C VAL A 43 12.20 4.68 -0.33
N ILE A 44 12.97 4.30 0.69
CA ILE A 44 12.60 3.23 1.62
C ILE A 44 11.30 3.57 2.36
N SER A 45 11.13 4.83 2.79
CA SER A 45 9.90 5.27 3.46
C SER A 45 8.68 5.16 2.54
N VAL A 46 8.79 5.58 1.28
CA VAL A 46 7.72 5.45 0.28
C VAL A 46 7.38 3.98 0.04
N LEU A 47 8.39 3.09 -0.03
CA LEU A 47 8.18 1.65 -0.18
C LEU A 47 7.44 1.05 1.02
N ILE A 48 7.91 1.33 2.25
CA ILE A 48 7.30 0.81 3.48
C ILE A 48 5.86 1.32 3.59
N VAL A 49 5.62 2.61 3.36
CA VAL A 49 4.27 3.18 3.38
C VAL A 49 3.40 2.53 2.31
N GLY A 50 3.90 2.33 1.10
CA GLY A 50 3.19 1.62 0.03
C GLY A 50 2.81 0.19 0.42
N LEU A 51 3.74 -0.56 1.01
CA LEU A 51 3.52 -1.93 1.50
C LEU A 51 2.49 -1.97 2.64
N VAL A 52 2.58 -1.05 3.60
CA VAL A 52 1.60 -0.92 4.68
C VAL A 52 0.22 -0.60 4.11
N VAL A 53 0.12 0.31 3.13
CA VAL A 53 -1.14 0.62 2.45
C VAL A 53 -1.70 -0.62 1.75
N LEU A 54 -0.86 -1.38 1.03
CA LEU A 54 -1.26 -2.64 0.39
C LEU A 54 -1.77 -3.67 1.42
N MET A 55 -1.07 -3.83 2.55
CA MET A 55 -1.46 -4.73 3.64
C MET A 55 -2.78 -4.31 4.30
N LEU A 56 -3.05 -3.00 4.31
CA LEU A 56 -4.28 -2.45 4.88
C LEU A 56 -5.45 -2.41 3.88
N ILE A 57 -5.23 -2.75 2.60
CA ILE A 57 -6.31 -2.88 1.60
C ILE A 57 -7.50 -3.68 2.12
N PRO A 58 -7.37 -4.90 2.68
CA PRO A 58 -8.52 -5.68 3.16
C PRO A 58 -9.36 -4.95 4.23
N PHE A 59 -8.77 -4.02 4.97
CA PHE A 59 -9.49 -3.23 5.98
C PHE A 59 -10.12 -1.96 5.40
N PHE A 60 -9.52 -1.39 4.36
CA PHE A 60 -10.05 -0.23 3.63
C PHE A 60 -11.10 -0.61 2.56
N GLU A 61 -11.08 -1.87 2.15
CA GLU A 61 -11.95 -2.46 1.15
C GLU A 61 -13.21 -3.02 1.84
N ASN A 62 -14.27 -2.21 1.85
CA ASN A 62 -15.59 -2.55 2.42
C ASN A 62 -16.69 -2.77 1.36
N SER A 63 -16.32 -3.13 0.14
CA SER A 63 -17.25 -3.20 -0.98
C SER A 63 -17.83 -4.61 -1.13
N LYS A 64 -19.15 -4.68 -1.28
CA LYS A 64 -19.92 -5.93 -1.44
C LYS A 64 -19.71 -6.67 -2.78
N LEU A 65 -18.84 -6.14 -3.64
CA LEU A 65 -18.63 -6.65 -4.98
C LEU A 65 -17.49 -7.67 -4.93
N MET A 66 -17.69 -8.89 -5.42
CA MET A 66 -16.63 -9.90 -5.40
C MET A 66 -15.42 -9.49 -6.29
N TYR A 67 -15.69 -8.98 -7.50
CA TYR A 67 -14.64 -8.71 -8.49
C TYR A 67 -14.05 -7.30 -8.34
N ILE A 68 -12.72 -7.21 -8.35
CA ILE A 68 -12.01 -5.92 -8.32
C ILE A 68 -12.31 -5.08 -9.56
N SER A 69 -12.47 -5.72 -10.72
CA SER A 69 -12.81 -5.09 -12.00
C SER A 69 -14.14 -4.34 -11.99
N SER A 70 -15.03 -4.66 -11.05
CA SER A 70 -16.31 -3.97 -10.86
C SER A 70 -16.17 -2.67 -10.05
N ARG A 71 -14.96 -2.37 -9.54
CA ARG A 71 -14.69 -1.29 -8.60
C ARG A 71 -13.73 -0.28 -9.25
N LYS A 72 -14.30 0.75 -9.88
CA LYS A 72 -13.56 1.72 -10.70
C LYS A 72 -12.28 2.26 -10.05
N PHE A 73 -12.37 2.64 -8.78
CA PHE A 73 -11.23 3.17 -8.02
C PHE A 73 -10.11 2.13 -7.85
N TRP A 74 -10.44 0.93 -7.36
CA TRP A 74 -9.43 -0.11 -7.13
C TRP A 74 -8.87 -0.69 -8.44
N THR A 75 -9.70 -0.82 -9.48
CA THR A 75 -9.21 -1.16 -10.82
C THR A 75 -8.19 -0.13 -11.28
N TRP A 76 -8.46 1.16 -11.09
CA TRP A 76 -7.54 2.22 -11.48
C TRP A 76 -6.24 2.18 -10.68
N VAL A 77 -6.30 2.10 -9.35
CA VAL A 77 -5.10 2.00 -8.50
C VAL A 77 -4.23 0.81 -8.92
N MET A 78 -4.84 -0.36 -9.12
CA MET A 78 -4.09 -1.57 -9.51
C MET A 78 -3.53 -1.49 -10.93
N SER A 79 -4.27 -0.92 -11.87
CA SER A 79 -3.77 -0.69 -13.24
C SER A 79 -2.60 0.29 -13.26
N VAL A 80 -2.66 1.38 -12.49
CA VAL A 80 -1.56 2.33 -12.34
C VAL A 80 -0.36 1.65 -11.71
N LEU A 81 -0.56 0.90 -10.62
CA LEU A 81 0.52 0.16 -9.96
C LEU A 81 1.24 -0.78 -10.94
N ILE A 82 0.49 -1.62 -11.68
CA ILE A 82 1.06 -2.55 -12.66
C ILE A 82 1.81 -1.79 -13.75
N TYR A 83 1.19 -0.75 -14.31
CA TYR A 83 1.82 0.09 -15.32
C TYR A 83 3.13 0.69 -14.81
N SER A 84 3.12 1.29 -13.62
CA SER A 84 4.28 1.92 -13.01
C SER A 84 5.40 0.92 -12.73
N LEU A 85 5.08 -0.27 -12.23
CA LEU A 85 6.08 -1.33 -12.01
C LEU A 85 6.79 -1.72 -13.32
N ILE A 86 6.03 -1.86 -14.40
CA ILE A 86 6.57 -2.19 -15.72
C ILE A 86 7.40 -1.03 -16.26
N ALA A 87 6.83 0.18 -16.32
CA ALA A 87 7.46 1.36 -16.89
C ALA A 87 8.78 1.70 -16.17
N LEU A 88 8.78 1.67 -14.83
CA LEU A 88 9.98 1.93 -14.03
C LEU A 88 11.03 0.83 -14.18
N SER A 89 10.63 -0.43 -14.37
CA SER A 89 11.58 -1.51 -14.61
C SER A 89 12.29 -1.35 -15.96
N PHE A 90 11.54 -1.01 -17.01
CA PHE A 90 12.12 -0.71 -18.33
C PHE A 90 13.02 0.51 -18.27
N TRP A 91 12.60 1.57 -17.58
CA TRP A 91 13.40 2.79 -17.49
C TRP A 91 14.66 2.61 -16.63
N GLY A 92 14.57 1.85 -15.54
CA GLY A 92 15.73 1.46 -14.73
C GLY A 92 16.71 0.56 -15.46
N TYR A 93 16.26 -0.18 -16.48
CA TYR A 93 17.13 -0.96 -17.37
C TYR A 93 17.83 -0.08 -18.40
N LEU A 94 17.11 0.85 -19.03
CA LEU A 94 17.63 1.67 -20.13
C LEU A 94 18.59 2.76 -19.66
N ASP A 95 18.22 3.48 -18.59
CA ASP A 95 18.97 4.65 -18.10
C ASP A 95 19.24 4.53 -16.59
N PRO A 96 20.09 3.59 -16.17
CA PRO A 96 20.42 3.40 -14.76
C PRO A 96 21.25 4.57 -14.21
N GLY A 97 20.88 5.10 -13.04
CA GLY A 97 21.67 6.12 -12.34
C GLY A 97 21.57 7.53 -12.95
N VAL A 98 20.72 7.71 -13.96
CA VAL A 98 20.48 9.01 -14.62
C VAL A 98 19.41 9.78 -13.84
N PRO A 99 19.73 10.96 -13.27
CA PRO A 99 18.77 11.75 -12.50
C PRO A 99 17.57 12.16 -13.34
N VAL A 100 16.36 11.94 -12.82
CA VAL A 100 15.11 12.22 -13.53
C VAL A 100 14.42 13.43 -12.92
N PRO A 101 14.24 14.55 -13.65
CA PRO A 101 13.49 15.70 -13.17
C PRO A 101 12.00 15.37 -12.98
N SER A 102 11.33 16.07 -12.06
CA SER A 102 9.91 15.81 -11.73
C SER A 102 8.94 15.97 -12.91
N SER A 103 9.31 16.76 -13.91
CA SER A 103 8.54 16.92 -15.16
C SER A 103 8.47 15.62 -15.96
N GLU A 104 9.61 14.95 -16.15
CA GLU A 104 9.69 13.67 -16.86
C GLU A 104 9.02 12.55 -16.05
N GLN A 105 9.16 12.56 -14.72
CA GLN A 105 8.43 11.64 -13.85
C GLN A 105 6.91 11.76 -14.05
N PHE A 106 6.39 12.99 -14.13
CA PHE A 106 4.99 13.25 -14.36
C PHE A 106 4.54 12.83 -15.77
N GLU A 107 5.40 13.03 -16.77
CA GLU A 107 5.12 12.61 -18.14
C GLU A 107 5.00 11.09 -18.26
N VAL A 108 5.94 10.35 -17.65
CA VAL A 108 5.99 8.89 -17.76
C VAL A 108 5.03 8.19 -16.80
N LEU A 109 4.77 8.72 -15.60
CA LEU A 109 3.90 8.06 -14.61
C LEU A 109 2.54 8.75 -14.45
N GLY A 110 2.53 10.08 -14.45
CA GLY A 110 1.33 10.88 -14.21
C GLY A 110 0.35 10.86 -15.38
N ILE A 111 0.81 11.18 -16.59
CA ILE A 111 -0.05 11.20 -17.78
C ILE A 111 -0.72 9.84 -18.02
N PRO A 112 0.01 8.71 -18.01
CA PRO A 112 -0.62 7.39 -18.15
C PRO A 112 -1.60 7.07 -17.02
N ALA A 113 -1.33 7.50 -15.78
CA ALA A 113 -2.27 7.32 -14.68
C ALA A 113 -3.61 8.06 -14.91
N ILE A 114 -3.56 9.27 -15.49
CA ILE A 114 -4.75 10.04 -15.86
C ILE A 114 -5.49 9.37 -17.02
N ILE A 115 -4.77 8.90 -18.05
CA ILE A 115 -5.35 8.18 -19.17
C ILE A 115 -6.05 6.91 -18.68
N LEU A 116 -5.41 6.12 -17.83
CA LEU A 116 -6.00 4.93 -17.22
C LEU A 116 -7.25 5.26 -16.41
N ALA A 117 -7.25 6.36 -15.65
CA ALA A 117 -8.44 6.82 -14.93
C ALA A 117 -9.60 7.10 -15.88
N ALA A 118 -9.33 7.83 -16.97
CA ALA A 118 -10.33 8.18 -17.98
C ALA A 118 -10.90 6.93 -18.66
N VAL A 119 -10.04 6.02 -19.11
CA VAL A 119 -10.42 4.75 -19.76
C VAL A 119 -11.31 3.91 -18.84
N ILE A 120 -10.90 3.71 -17.59
CA ILE A 120 -11.65 2.91 -16.62
C ILE A 120 -12.99 3.57 -16.28
N TYR A 121 -13.02 4.90 -16.19
CA TYR A 121 -14.24 5.65 -15.94
C TYR A 121 -15.25 5.47 -17.08
N ILE A 122 -14.81 5.61 -18.34
CA ILE A 122 -15.64 5.46 -19.54
C ILE A 122 -16.14 4.03 -19.67
N ILE A 123 -15.26 3.02 -19.61
CA ILE A 123 -15.65 1.60 -19.69
C ILE A 123 -16.60 1.24 -18.54
N GLY A 124 -16.33 1.76 -17.35
CA GLY A 124 -17.19 1.56 -16.18
C GLY A 124 -18.54 2.26 -16.26
N LYS A 125 -18.77 3.17 -17.21
CA LYS A 125 -20.09 3.76 -17.52
C LYS A 125 -20.87 2.90 -18.52
N MET A 126 -20.17 2.23 -19.43
CA MET A 126 -20.78 1.39 -20.47
C MET A 126 -21.24 0.02 -19.93
N LYS A 127 -20.58 -0.51 -18.91
CA LYS A 127 -20.98 -1.78 -18.28
C LYS A 127 -22.17 -1.56 -17.33
N LYS A 128 -23.31 -2.18 -17.62
CA LYS A 128 -24.41 -2.29 -16.64
C LYS A 128 -23.89 -3.03 -15.40
N PRO A 129 -24.09 -2.52 -14.18
CA PRO A 129 -23.63 -3.22 -12.98
C PRO A 129 -24.34 -4.57 -12.90
N LYS A 130 -23.58 -5.67 -12.84
CA LYS A 130 -24.14 -6.97 -12.45
C LYS A 130 -24.60 -6.83 -11.00
N LYS A 131 -25.91 -6.69 -10.81
CA LYS A 131 -26.54 -6.57 -9.49
C LYS A 131 -26.35 -7.88 -8.72
N ALA A 132 -25.43 -7.88 -7.77
CA ALA A 132 -25.55 -8.69 -6.57
C ALA A 132 -25.87 -7.72 -5.43
N GLU A 133 -27.13 -7.27 -5.35
CA GLU A 133 -27.59 -6.38 -4.28
C GLU A 133 -27.95 -7.22 -3.05
N VAL A 134 -27.04 -7.31 -2.08
CA VAL A 134 -27.44 -7.58 -0.70
C VAL A 134 -27.95 -6.25 -0.14
N ALA A 135 -29.26 -6.11 -0.05
CA ALA A 135 -29.94 -4.99 0.59
C ALA A 135 -29.34 -4.79 1.99
N SER A 136 -28.99 -3.56 2.33
CA SER A 136 -28.50 -3.20 3.66
C SER A 136 -29.02 -1.81 4.00
N PRO A 137 -29.33 -1.55 5.28
CA PRO A 137 -29.95 -0.31 5.71
C PRO A 137 -29.08 0.89 5.33
N GLN A 138 -29.71 2.06 5.31
CA GLN A 138 -29.11 3.38 5.02
C GLN A 138 -28.08 3.76 6.10
N THR A 139 -26.96 3.05 6.16
CA THR A 139 -25.77 3.46 6.90
C THR A 139 -24.99 4.46 6.05
N PRO A 140 -24.37 5.50 6.61
CA PRO A 140 -23.44 6.35 5.87
C PRO A 140 -22.32 5.44 5.29
N LYS A 141 -22.33 5.23 3.97
CA LYS A 141 -21.35 4.36 3.31
C LYS A 141 -20.02 5.12 3.26
N ILE A 142 -19.07 4.76 4.13
CA ILE A 142 -17.67 5.07 3.86
C ILE A 142 -17.24 4.18 2.69
N GLY A 143 -16.97 4.80 1.55
CA GLY A 143 -16.29 4.13 0.43
C GLY A 143 -14.78 4.18 0.60
N PRO A 144 -14.02 3.30 -0.11
CA PRO A 144 -12.56 3.37 -0.17
C PRO A 144 -12.03 4.76 -0.53
N THR A 145 -12.75 5.48 -1.40
CA THR A 145 -12.45 6.86 -1.79
C THR A 145 -12.50 7.85 -0.63
N THR A 146 -13.37 7.60 0.36
CA THR A 146 -13.49 8.47 1.54
C THR A 146 -12.30 8.23 2.47
N VAL A 147 -11.90 6.98 2.69
CA VAL A 147 -10.74 6.64 3.53
C VAL A 147 -9.44 7.15 2.91
N LEU A 148 -9.23 6.89 1.61
CA LEU A 148 -8.06 7.42 0.89
C LEU A 148 -8.07 8.94 0.82
N GLY A 149 -9.24 9.55 0.56
CA GLY A 149 -9.41 10.99 0.62
C GLY A 149 -8.99 11.54 1.98
N THR A 150 -9.43 10.93 3.09
CA THR A 150 -9.03 11.31 4.44
C THR A 150 -7.52 11.19 4.63
N ALA A 151 -6.92 10.05 4.28
CA ALA A 151 -5.49 9.82 4.47
C ALA A 151 -4.63 10.82 3.66
N VAL A 152 -4.90 10.94 2.36
CA VAL A 152 -4.14 11.81 1.45
C VAL A 152 -4.30 13.27 1.84
N THR A 153 -5.53 13.74 2.06
CA THR A 153 -5.76 15.16 2.40
C THR A 153 -5.20 15.51 3.77
N SER A 154 -5.30 14.61 4.77
CA SER A 154 -4.74 14.85 6.11
C SER A 154 -3.22 14.89 6.07
N LEU A 155 -2.59 13.98 5.31
CA LEU A 155 -1.13 13.94 5.16
C LEU A 155 -0.62 15.19 4.42
N LEU A 156 -1.25 15.57 3.31
CA LEU A 156 -0.89 16.76 2.55
C LEU A 156 -1.07 18.03 3.37
N PHE A 157 -2.18 18.14 4.11
CA PHE A 157 -2.40 19.27 5.02
C PHE A 157 -1.34 19.32 6.12
N ALA A 158 -1.06 18.20 6.79
CA ALA A 158 -0.06 18.15 7.85
C ALA A 158 1.35 18.50 7.33
N GLY A 159 1.73 17.98 6.16
CA GLY A 159 3.01 18.31 5.51
C GLY A 159 3.09 19.79 5.12
N SER A 160 2.08 20.30 4.40
CA SER A 160 2.03 21.71 3.98
C SER A 160 1.98 22.68 5.17
N PHE A 161 1.30 22.29 6.26
CA PHE A 161 1.23 23.09 7.49
C PHE A 161 2.57 23.09 8.22
N GLY A 162 3.24 21.95 8.32
CA GLY A 162 4.60 21.84 8.87
C GLY A 162 5.59 22.68 8.09
N ASP A 163 5.59 22.58 6.76
CA ASP A 163 6.47 23.36 5.89
C ASP A 163 6.22 24.86 6.03
N PHE A 164 4.96 25.28 6.14
CA PHE A 164 4.59 26.68 6.35
C PHE A 164 5.08 27.23 7.70
N LEU A 165 5.05 26.43 8.77
CA LEU A 165 5.56 26.84 10.09
C LEU A 165 7.07 27.05 10.09
N ILE A 166 7.82 26.23 9.34
CA ILE A 166 9.28 26.31 9.27
C ILE A 166 9.72 27.41 8.29
N LYS A 167 9.04 27.52 7.15
CA LYS A 167 9.32 28.52 6.10
C LYS A 167 8.00 29.12 5.61
N PRO A 168 7.55 30.23 6.25
CA PRO A 168 6.34 30.91 5.82
C PRO A 168 6.46 31.37 4.37
N SER A 169 5.52 30.94 3.53
CA SER A 169 5.47 31.30 2.12
C SER A 169 4.07 31.72 1.72
N MET A 170 3.97 32.68 0.78
CA MET A 170 2.68 33.16 0.27
C MET A 170 1.88 32.02 -0.39
N ILE A 171 2.58 31.09 -1.05
CA ILE A 171 1.99 29.89 -1.66
C ILE A 171 1.39 28.97 -0.59
N GLY A 172 2.12 28.72 0.51
CA GLY A 172 1.59 27.94 1.63
C GLY A 172 0.35 28.56 2.26
N LEU A 173 0.34 29.88 2.44
CA LEU A 173 -0.80 30.61 3.00
C LEU A 173 -2.06 30.50 2.13
N MET A 174 -1.92 30.43 0.80
CA MET A 174 -3.06 30.24 -0.11
C MET A 174 -3.55 28.78 -0.19
N ILE A 175 -2.65 27.80 -0.08
CA ILE A 175 -2.97 26.37 -0.22
C ILE A 175 -3.59 25.79 1.06
N LEU A 176 -3.13 26.23 2.24
CA LEU A 176 -3.60 25.73 3.53
C LEU A 176 -5.12 25.80 3.75
N PRO A 177 -5.85 26.90 3.45
CA PRO A 177 -7.30 26.93 3.62
C PRO A 177 -8.02 25.95 2.69
N ILE A 178 -7.52 25.73 1.48
CA ILE A 178 -8.09 24.77 0.52
C ILE A 178 -7.93 23.34 1.05
N LEU A 179 -6.73 23.01 1.53
CA LEU A 179 -6.46 21.70 2.13
C LEU A 179 -7.25 21.49 3.43
N ALA A 180 -7.39 22.52 4.27
CA ALA A 180 -8.19 22.45 5.50
C ALA A 180 -9.66 22.11 5.21
N ILE A 181 -10.26 22.73 4.18
CA ILE A 181 -11.63 22.43 3.74
C ILE A 181 -11.75 20.98 3.27
N LEU A 182 -10.78 20.48 2.51
CA LEU A 182 -10.75 19.09 2.05
C LEU A 182 -10.61 18.10 3.20
N VAL A 183 -9.69 18.36 4.14
CA VAL A 183 -9.53 17.56 5.37
C VAL A 183 -10.84 17.53 6.13
N TYR A 184 -11.46 18.69 6.38
CA TYR A 184 -12.75 18.77 7.06
C TYR A 184 -13.83 17.94 6.35
N HIS A 185 -13.92 18.02 5.02
CA HIS A 185 -14.90 17.27 4.23
C HIS A 185 -14.73 15.75 4.36
N PHE A 186 -13.49 15.25 4.29
CA PHE A 186 -13.23 13.81 4.35
C PHE A 186 -13.24 13.26 5.78
N VAL A 187 -12.62 13.96 6.74
CA VAL A 187 -12.60 13.57 8.15
C VAL A 187 -14.01 13.58 8.75
N SER A 188 -14.83 14.59 8.45
CA SER A 188 -16.21 14.66 8.99
C SER A 188 -17.08 13.48 8.56
N LYS A 189 -16.89 12.94 7.35
CA LYS A 189 -17.56 11.71 6.89
C LYS A 189 -17.10 10.48 7.68
N VAL A 190 -15.80 10.37 7.96
CA VAL A 190 -15.24 9.26 8.74
C VAL A 190 -15.73 9.32 10.19
N VAL A 191 -15.68 10.49 10.83
CA VAL A 191 -16.16 10.70 12.20
C VAL A 191 -17.64 10.38 12.35
N ARG A 192 -18.49 10.84 11.42
CA ARG A 192 -19.94 10.53 11.43
C ARG A 192 -20.23 9.03 11.35
N TYR A 193 -19.46 8.29 10.55
CA TYR A 193 -19.59 6.83 10.47
C TYR A 193 -19.10 6.13 11.73
N MET A 194 -17.97 6.56 12.31
CA MET A 194 -17.48 5.99 13.57
C MET A 194 -18.51 6.18 14.70
N ASN A 195 -19.12 7.37 14.78
CA ASN A 195 -20.20 7.64 15.74
C ASN A 195 -21.45 6.79 15.48
N TYR A 196 -21.80 6.53 14.22
CA TYR A 196 -22.93 5.66 13.84
C TYR A 196 -22.66 4.16 14.09
N ARG A 197 -21.41 3.71 13.98
CA ARG A 197 -21.00 2.33 14.28
C ARG A 197 -20.89 2.09 15.78
N GLY A 198 -20.40 3.08 16.53
CA GLY A 198 -20.30 3.03 18.00
C GLY A 198 -21.66 2.84 18.70
N SER A 199 -22.75 3.33 18.11
CA SER A 199 -24.10 3.16 18.67
C SER A 199 -24.76 1.80 18.35
N ASN A 200 -24.25 1.05 17.36
CA ASN A 200 -24.89 -0.18 16.84
C ASN A 200 -24.02 -1.44 16.95
N ALA A 201 -22.80 -1.35 17.48
CA ALA A 201 -21.84 -2.46 17.54
C ALA A 201 -22.07 -3.48 18.68
N PHE A 202 -23.17 -3.38 19.45
CA PHE A 202 -23.45 -4.34 20.53
C PHE A 202 -24.15 -5.62 20.05
N THR A 203 -24.56 -5.72 18.78
CA THR A 203 -25.26 -6.90 18.28
C THR A 203 -24.69 -7.38 16.97
N SER A 204 -24.35 -8.66 16.92
CA SER A 204 -24.13 -9.49 15.73
C SER A 204 -22.68 -9.63 15.25
N SER A 205 -22.07 -10.76 15.60
CA SER A 205 -21.06 -11.43 14.78
C SER A 205 -21.09 -12.93 15.07
N SER A 206 -21.83 -13.67 14.25
CA SER A 206 -21.67 -15.12 14.06
C SER A 206 -21.46 -15.34 12.57
N ALA A 207 -20.25 -15.76 12.21
CA ALA A 207 -19.92 -16.20 10.85
C ALA A 207 -19.35 -17.61 10.94
N SER A 208 -19.99 -18.52 10.21
CA SER A 208 -19.74 -19.95 10.14
C SER A 208 -18.48 -20.27 9.34
N GLY A 209 -17.52 -20.88 10.02
CA GLY A 209 -16.41 -21.64 9.45
C GLY A 209 -16.37 -23.01 10.14
N ILE A 210 -15.91 -24.03 9.44
CA ILE A 210 -15.75 -25.42 9.91
C ILE A 210 -15.31 -25.44 11.38
N PRO A 211 -16.02 -26.15 12.29
CA PRO A 211 -15.75 -26.06 13.73
C PRO A 211 -14.39 -26.71 14.04
N PHE A 212 -13.33 -25.92 13.97
CA PHE A 212 -12.04 -26.29 14.55
C PHE A 212 -12.24 -26.37 16.05
N THR A 213 -12.12 -27.55 16.63
CA THR A 213 -12.27 -27.66 18.08
C THR A 213 -11.19 -26.82 18.78
N LYS A 214 -11.56 -26.08 19.84
CA LYS A 214 -10.60 -25.25 20.62
C LYS A 214 -9.35 -26.03 21.06
N LYS A 215 -9.49 -27.35 21.24
CA LYS A 215 -8.38 -28.28 21.53
C LYS A 215 -7.34 -28.32 20.40
N MET A 216 -7.75 -28.38 19.13
CA MET A 216 -6.82 -28.34 17.99
C MET A 216 -6.10 -27.00 17.89
N ALA A 217 -6.81 -25.89 18.14
CA ALA A 217 -6.21 -24.56 18.12
C ALA A 217 -5.13 -24.39 19.20
N PHE A 218 -5.36 -24.94 20.40
CA PHE A 218 -4.41 -24.89 21.51
C PHE A 218 -3.09 -25.61 21.20
N PHE A 219 -3.13 -26.74 20.49
CA PHE A 219 -1.94 -27.47 20.06
C PHE A 219 -1.28 -26.86 18.81
N ALA A 220 -2.04 -26.20 17.93
CA ALA A 220 -1.51 -25.58 16.72
C ALA A 220 -0.57 -24.39 17.01
N ILE A 221 -0.84 -23.58 18.03
CA ILE A 221 -0.01 -22.42 18.40
C ILE A 221 1.45 -22.82 18.73
N PRO A 222 1.74 -23.77 19.64
CA PRO A 222 3.11 -24.17 19.93
C PRO A 222 3.79 -24.86 18.74
N ILE A 223 3.05 -25.59 17.90
CA ILE A 223 3.60 -26.19 16.67
C ILE A 223 4.05 -25.09 15.70
N ILE A 224 3.22 -24.07 15.50
CA ILE A 224 3.55 -22.90 14.67
C ILE A 224 4.83 -22.21 15.18
N LEU A 225 4.97 -22.08 16.50
CA LEU A 225 6.15 -21.48 17.13
C LEU A 225 7.43 -22.30 16.85
N VAL A 226 7.37 -23.62 17.01
CA VAL A 226 8.52 -24.52 16.73
C VAL A 226 8.91 -24.45 15.26
N VAL A 227 7.95 -24.50 14.34
CA VAL A 227 8.20 -24.38 12.89
C VAL A 227 8.81 -23.02 12.56
N SER A 228 8.33 -21.94 13.18
CA SER A 228 8.86 -20.59 12.97
C SER A 228 10.31 -20.46 13.45
N ILE A 229 10.67 -21.09 14.57
CA ILE A 229 12.05 -21.12 15.08
C ILE A 229 12.96 -21.87 14.10
N ILE A 230 12.52 -23.02 13.58
CA ILE A 230 13.29 -23.79 12.59
C ILE A 230 13.54 -22.97 11.33
N LEU A 231 12.50 -22.31 10.80
CA LEU A 231 12.63 -21.43 9.63
C LEU A 231 13.57 -20.25 9.92
N MET A 232 13.51 -19.66 11.11
CA MET A 232 14.40 -18.56 11.50
C MET A 232 15.87 -19.00 11.61
N VAL A 233 16.14 -20.22 12.10
CA VAL A 233 17.49 -20.80 12.15
C VAL A 233 18.01 -21.12 10.75
N LEU A 234 17.15 -21.64 9.87
CA LEU A 234 17.48 -21.88 8.46
C LEU A 234 17.82 -20.56 7.76
N MET A 235 17.02 -19.53 7.98
CA MET A 235 17.20 -18.20 7.42
C MET A 235 18.57 -17.58 7.78
N TYR A 236 19.07 -17.81 9.00
CA TYR A 236 20.39 -17.32 9.43
C TYR A 236 21.57 -17.96 8.68
N ARG A 237 21.36 -19.13 8.07
CA ARG A 237 22.39 -19.83 7.29
C ARG A 237 22.39 -19.44 5.81
N ILE A 238 21.43 -18.65 5.35
CA ILE A 238 21.31 -18.23 3.96
C ILE A 238 22.26 -17.05 3.71
N PRO A 239 23.10 -17.09 2.66
CA PRO A 239 23.96 -15.97 2.31
C PRO A 239 23.12 -14.73 1.94
N SER A 240 23.57 -13.55 2.38
CA SER A 240 22.86 -12.27 2.18
C SER A 240 22.88 -11.76 0.73
N VAL A 241 23.52 -12.49 -0.19
CA VAL A 241 23.68 -12.14 -1.61
C VAL A 241 23.55 -13.37 -2.49
N GLY A 242 23.12 -13.19 -3.74
CA GLY A 242 22.96 -14.26 -4.73
C GLY A 242 21.53 -14.80 -4.87
N ILE A 243 21.32 -15.76 -5.77
CA ILE A 243 19.99 -16.35 -6.07
C ILE A 243 19.39 -16.99 -4.81
N GLU A 244 20.23 -17.58 -3.96
CA GLU A 244 19.84 -18.23 -2.70
C GLU A 244 19.27 -17.25 -1.66
N SER A 245 19.59 -15.96 -1.73
CA SER A 245 19.01 -14.94 -0.84
C SER A 245 17.50 -14.76 -1.02
N THR A 246 16.95 -15.21 -2.15
CA THR A 246 15.49 -15.27 -2.40
C THR A 246 14.77 -16.16 -1.39
N TYR A 247 15.42 -17.25 -0.94
CA TYR A 247 14.83 -18.17 0.03
C TYR A 247 14.62 -17.52 1.40
N ALA A 248 15.47 -16.57 1.80
CA ALA A 248 15.30 -15.82 3.05
C ALA A 248 14.04 -14.93 3.03
N GLY A 249 13.71 -14.34 1.88
CA GLY A 249 12.48 -13.57 1.70
C GLY A 249 11.22 -14.44 1.76
N ILE A 250 11.28 -15.65 1.19
CA ILE A 250 10.21 -16.64 1.25
C ILE A 250 10.00 -17.11 2.70
N ASP A 251 11.07 -17.48 3.40
CA ASP A 251 11.04 -17.92 4.80
C ASP A 251 10.46 -16.85 5.73
N LEU A 252 10.88 -15.59 5.57
CA LEU A 252 10.34 -14.47 6.33
C LEU A 252 8.82 -14.28 6.08
N GLY A 253 8.40 -14.35 4.81
CA GLY A 253 6.98 -14.28 4.45
C GLY A 253 6.16 -15.41 5.07
N THR A 254 6.68 -16.64 5.05
CA THR A 254 6.06 -17.80 5.69
C THR A 254 5.95 -17.65 7.19
N ILE A 255 7.00 -17.17 7.88
CA ILE A 255 6.97 -16.88 9.33
C ILE A 255 5.88 -15.86 9.67
N LEU A 256 5.75 -14.78 8.90
CA LEU A 256 4.73 -13.75 9.14
C LEU A 256 3.31 -14.29 8.97
N VAL A 257 3.06 -15.11 7.95
CA VAL A 257 1.75 -15.77 7.73
C VAL A 257 1.43 -16.72 8.88
N LEU A 258 2.41 -17.52 9.31
CA LEU A 258 2.26 -18.44 10.43
C LEU A 258 1.91 -17.70 11.73
N TRP A 259 2.57 -16.58 12.01
CA TRP A 259 2.26 -15.74 13.17
C TRP A 259 0.89 -15.05 13.08
N GLY A 260 0.50 -14.57 11.89
CA GLY A 260 -0.85 -14.06 11.66
C GLY A 260 -1.92 -15.13 11.96
N TYR A 261 -1.65 -16.38 11.57
CA TYR A 261 -2.54 -17.50 11.87
C TYR A 261 -2.55 -17.87 13.37
N ALA A 262 -1.40 -17.84 14.04
CA ALA A 262 -1.30 -18.07 15.49
C ALA A 262 -2.10 -17.04 16.30
N ILE A 263 -2.06 -15.76 15.93
CA ILE A 263 -2.85 -14.69 16.57
C ILE A 263 -4.35 -14.94 16.37
N ASN A 264 -4.75 -15.36 15.17
CA ASN A 264 -6.14 -15.70 14.88
C ASN A 264 -6.63 -16.91 15.72
N LEU A 265 -5.80 -17.95 15.84
CA LEU A 265 -6.09 -19.11 16.70
C LEU A 265 -6.17 -18.74 18.18
N TYR A 266 -5.26 -17.88 18.66
CA TYR A 266 -5.34 -17.35 20.02
C TYR A 266 -6.66 -16.62 20.24
N HIS A 267 -7.06 -15.78 19.29
CA HIS A 267 -8.34 -15.07 19.38
C HIS A 267 -9.53 -16.05 19.44
N TYR A 268 -9.49 -17.09 18.62
CA TYR A 268 -10.50 -18.14 18.59
C TYR A 268 -10.62 -18.90 19.92
N ILE A 269 -9.51 -19.22 20.58
CA ILE A 269 -9.53 -19.95 21.87
C ILE A 269 -10.14 -19.09 22.98
N TYR A 270 -9.75 -17.80 23.07
CA TYR A 270 -10.04 -16.97 24.24
C TYR A 270 -11.29 -16.09 24.10
N TYR A 271 -11.64 -15.65 22.89
CA TYR A 271 -12.71 -14.66 22.68
C TYR A 271 -13.96 -15.21 21.99
N VAL A 272 -13.88 -16.39 21.34
CA VAL A 272 -15.04 -17.01 20.72
C VAL A 272 -15.71 -17.93 21.75
N LYS A 273 -16.92 -17.55 22.21
CA LYS A 273 -17.76 -18.41 23.06
C LYS A 273 -18.24 -19.61 22.27
N ASP A 274 -18.32 -20.77 22.94
CA ASP A 274 -18.87 -22.01 22.37
C ASP A 274 -20.36 -21.86 22.01
#